data_AF-A0A2Z6A0Y6-F1
#
_entry.id   AF-A0A2Z6A0Y6-F1
#
_cell.length_a   1.000
_cell.length_b   1.000
_cell.length_c   1.000
_cell.angle_alpha   90.00
_cell.angle_beta   90.00
_cell.angle_gamma   90.00
#
_symmetry.space_group_name_H-M   'P 1'
#
loop_
_entity.id
_entity.type
_entity.pdbx_description
1 polymer ?
#
loop_
_entity_poly.entity_id
_entity_poly.type
_entity_poly.pdbx_seq_one_letter_code
_entity_poly.pdbx_strand_id
1 'polypeptide(L)'
;EDRLTKPLLRMKNGQYDKNGEFTPISWDQAFDIMEQKWKKAIKEHGADSVAMFGSGQWTVWEGYAASKLMKAGFRTNTLDPNARHCMASAVAGFMRTFGIDEPMGCYDDIENTDTVVLWGS
;
A
#
# COMPACT_ATOMS: atom_id res chain seq x y z
N GLU A 1 -22.90 -7.07 -6.53
CA GLU A 1 -23.82 -7.49 -5.44
C GLU A 1 -23.05 -8.12 -4.26
N ASP A 2 -21.74 -7.89 -4.20
CA ASP A 2 -20.73 -8.63 -3.44
C ASP A 2 -19.75 -7.71 -2.70
N ARG A 3 -20.14 -6.43 -2.52
CA ARG A 3 -19.35 -5.47 -1.74
C ARG A 3 -19.18 -6.03 -0.32
N LEU A 4 -17.95 -6.07 0.18
CA LEU A 4 -17.68 -6.44 1.57
C LEU A 4 -18.40 -5.47 2.52
N THR A 5 -19.16 -6.01 3.48
CA THR A 5 -19.95 -5.24 4.46
C THR A 5 -19.54 -5.50 5.91
N LYS A 6 -18.74 -6.54 6.16
CA LYS A 6 -18.24 -6.92 7.49
C LYS A 6 -16.80 -7.43 7.39
N PRO A 7 -15.98 -7.27 8.44
CA PRO A 7 -14.71 -7.97 8.54
C PRO A 7 -14.92 -9.50 8.49
N LEU A 8 -14.03 -10.20 7.79
CA LEU A 8 -14.04 -11.65 7.68
C LEU A 8 -12.73 -12.20 8.24
N LEU A 9 -12.81 -13.13 9.18
CA LEU A 9 -11.65 -13.80 9.77
C LEU A 9 -11.72 -15.29 9.50
N ARG A 10 -10.56 -15.92 9.23
CA ARG A 10 -10.47 -17.37 9.14
C ARG A 10 -10.62 -17.98 10.53
N MET A 11 -11.67 -18.76 10.73
CA MET A 11 -12.05 -19.31 12.02
C MET A 11 -12.19 -20.83 11.95
N LYS A 12 -11.78 -21.52 13.02
CA LYS A 12 -12.04 -22.94 13.25
C LYS A 12 -12.26 -23.15 14.76
N ASN A 13 -13.32 -23.85 15.14
CA ASN A 13 -13.68 -24.09 16.55
C ASN A 13 -13.80 -22.80 17.39
N GLY A 14 -14.35 -21.73 16.82
CA GLY A 14 -14.58 -20.46 17.53
C GLY A 14 -13.34 -19.58 17.75
N GLN A 15 -12.20 -19.93 17.17
CA GLN A 15 -10.95 -19.17 17.29
C GLN A 15 -10.27 -18.97 15.93
N TYR A 16 -9.35 -18.00 15.85
CA TYR A 16 -8.52 -17.77 14.67
C TYR A 16 -7.73 -19.04 14.31
N ASP A 17 -7.83 -19.47 13.06
CA ASP A 17 -7.03 -20.58 12.52
C ASP A 17 -6.66 -20.25 11.07
N LYS A 18 -5.39 -20.43 10.70
CA LYS A 18 -4.90 -20.16 9.34
C LYS A 18 -5.58 -21.05 8.29
N ASN A 19 -6.01 -22.24 8.70
CA ASN A 19 -6.71 -23.23 7.88
C ASN A 19 -8.24 -23.19 8.10
N GLY A 20 -8.76 -22.16 8.75
CA GLY A 20 -10.19 -21.95 8.95
C GLY A 20 -10.90 -21.31 7.75
N GLU A 21 -12.23 -21.34 7.81
CA GLU A 21 -13.12 -20.71 6.83
C GLU A 21 -13.43 -19.26 7.21
N PHE A 22 -13.68 -18.41 6.21
CA PHE A 22 -14.02 -17.00 6.46
C PHE A 22 -15.38 -16.88 7.14
N THR A 23 -15.37 -16.32 8.34
CA THR A 23 -16.54 -16.07 9.16
C THR A 23 -16.64 -14.58 9.48
N PRO A 24 -17.82 -13.95 9.39
CA PRO A 24 -17.99 -12.56 9.79
C PRO A 24 -17.72 -12.34 11.28
N ILE A 25 -17.00 -11.26 11.61
CA ILE A 25 -16.69 -10.84 12.98
C ILE A 25 -16.93 -9.33 13.18
N SER A 26 -16.85 -8.83 14.41
CA SER A 26 -16.89 -7.39 14.66
C SER A 26 -15.57 -6.68 14.30
N TRP A 27 -15.60 -5.35 14.19
CA TRP A 27 -14.39 -4.55 14.01
C TRP A 27 -13.44 -4.67 15.21
N ASP A 28 -13.96 -4.69 16.44
CA ASP A 28 -13.15 -4.86 17.66
C ASP A 28 -12.38 -6.18 17.62
N GLN A 29 -13.07 -7.28 17.28
CA GLN A 29 -12.43 -8.59 17.14
C GLN A 29 -11.36 -8.61 16.03
N ALA A 30 -11.59 -7.88 14.93
CA ALA A 30 -10.64 -7.80 13.83
C ALA A 30 -9.38 -7.03 14.26
N PHE A 31 -9.53 -5.93 14.98
CA PHE A 31 -8.39 -5.18 15.50
C PHE A 31 -7.68 -5.91 16.65
N ASP A 32 -8.39 -6.62 17.52
CA ASP A 32 -7.79 -7.43 18.59
C ASP A 32 -6.82 -8.48 18.02
N ILE A 33 -7.24 -9.22 16.99
CA ILE A 33 -6.37 -10.23 16.38
C ILE A 33 -5.21 -9.57 15.62
N MET A 34 -5.44 -8.45 14.93
CA MET A 34 -4.37 -7.71 14.26
C MET A 34 -3.33 -7.22 15.26
N GLU A 35 -3.76 -6.59 16.36
CA GLU A 35 -2.88 -6.10 17.43
C GLU A 35 -2.02 -7.24 18.01
N GLN A 36 -2.64 -8.37 18.36
CA GLN A 36 -1.92 -9.51 18.91
C GLN A 36 -0.84 -10.02 17.95
N LYS A 37 -1.17 -10.16 16.66
CA LYS A 37 -0.22 -10.63 15.63
C LYS A 37 0.89 -9.63 15.38
N TRP A 38 0.55 -8.34 15.27
CA TRP A 38 1.51 -7.26 15.02
C TRP A 38 2.50 -7.11 16.17
N LYS A 39 2.01 -7.05 17.42
CA LYS A 39 2.84 -6.98 18.63
C LYS A 39 3.73 -8.20 18.77
N LYS A 40 3.20 -9.41 18.50
CA LYS A 40 3.99 -10.65 18.56
C LYS A 40 5.15 -10.61 17.55
N ALA A 41 4.85 -10.29 16.29
CA ALA A 41 5.86 -10.23 15.23
C ALA A 41 6.98 -9.23 15.59
N ILE A 42 6.60 -8.00 15.97
CA ILE A 42 7.58 -6.96 16.33
C ILE A 42 8.41 -7.39 17.55
N LYS A 43 7.79 -8.00 18.57
CA LYS A 43 8.50 -8.47 19.77
C LYS A 43 9.51 -9.57 19.46
N GLU A 44 9.17 -10.50 18.56
CA GLU A 44 10.00 -11.67 18.26
C GLU A 44 11.05 -11.40 17.17
N HIS A 45 10.77 -10.49 16.24
CA HIS A 45 11.54 -10.33 15.01
C HIS A 45 11.90 -8.87 14.67
N GLY A 46 11.51 -7.90 15.49
CA GLY A 46 11.78 -6.48 15.30
C GLY A 46 10.83 -5.78 14.32
N ALA A 47 11.05 -4.48 14.10
CA ALA A 47 10.14 -3.63 13.33
C ALA A 47 9.97 -4.05 11.86
N ASP A 48 11.01 -4.61 11.23
CA ASP A 48 10.99 -4.99 9.82
C ASP A 48 10.25 -6.31 9.55
N SER A 49 9.72 -6.97 10.59
CA SER A 49 8.93 -8.20 10.43
C SER A 49 7.46 -7.96 10.08
N VAL A 50 7.02 -6.71 10.11
CA VAL A 50 5.68 -6.30 9.69
C VAL A 50 5.80 -5.50 8.39
N ALA A 51 4.75 -5.48 7.57
CA ALA A 51 4.79 -4.79 6.29
C ALA A 51 3.41 -4.29 5.87
N MET A 52 3.39 -3.32 4.97
CA MET A 52 2.18 -2.82 4.32
C MET A 52 2.42 -2.71 2.82
N PHE A 53 1.51 -3.27 2.03
CA PHE A 53 1.52 -3.11 0.58
C PHE A 53 0.43 -2.09 0.21
N GLY A 54 0.86 -0.91 -0.22
CA GLY A 54 -0.02 0.24 -0.45
C GLY A 54 -0.57 0.33 -1.87
N SER A 55 -1.20 1.46 -2.19
CA SER A 55 -1.77 1.69 -3.52
C SER A 55 -1.59 3.14 -3.97
N GLY A 56 -1.32 3.33 -5.27
CA GLY A 56 -1.46 4.62 -5.94
C GLY A 56 -2.91 5.08 -6.12
N GLN A 57 -3.89 4.22 -5.79
CA GLN A 57 -5.32 4.55 -5.77
C GLN A 57 -5.78 5.04 -4.39
N TRP A 58 -4.89 5.10 -3.40
CA TRP A 58 -5.19 5.79 -2.16
C TRP A 58 -5.41 7.27 -2.42
N THR A 59 -6.27 7.86 -1.59
CA THR A 59 -6.24 9.30 -1.42
C THR A 59 -4.87 9.75 -0.89
N VAL A 60 -4.52 11.01 -1.14
CA VAL A 60 -3.26 11.58 -0.68
C VAL A 60 -3.10 11.43 0.84
N TRP A 61 -4.17 11.65 1.61
CA TRP A 61 -4.14 11.57 3.07
C TRP A 61 -4.07 10.13 3.60
N GLU A 62 -4.65 9.14 2.93
CA GLU A 62 -4.49 7.73 3.30
C GLU A 62 -3.03 7.29 3.13
N GLY A 63 -2.40 7.62 2.00
CA GLY A 63 -0.98 7.34 1.77
C GLY A 63 -0.07 8.04 2.79
N TYR A 64 -0.38 9.31 3.13
CA TYR A 64 0.36 10.05 4.15
C TYR A 64 0.20 9.44 5.55
N ALA A 65 -1.02 9.07 5.94
CA ALA A 65 -1.29 8.42 7.22
C ALA A 65 -0.58 7.06 7.33
N ALA A 66 -0.62 6.25 6.28
CA ALA A 66 0.11 4.98 6.19
C ALA A 66 1.63 5.18 6.32
N SER A 67 2.18 6.18 5.64
CA SER A 67 3.60 6.54 5.73
C SER A 67 4.00 6.91 7.17
N LYS A 68 3.21 7.74 7.86
CA LYS A 68 3.46 8.07 9.28
C LYS A 68 3.35 6.86 10.19
N LEU A 69 2.31 6.04 10.01
CA LEU A 69 2.10 4.84 10.82
C LEU A 69 3.30 3.88 10.71
N MET A 70 3.74 3.57 9.48
CA MET A 70 4.82 2.62 9.24
C MET A 70 6.19 3.20 9.62
N LYS A 71 6.52 4.40 9.13
CA LYS A 71 7.87 4.97 9.25
C LYS A 71 8.14 5.63 10.59
N ALA A 72 7.16 6.35 11.15
CA ALA A 72 7.32 7.04 12.43
C ALA A 72 6.77 6.23 13.60
N GLY A 73 5.63 5.56 13.42
CA GLY A 73 4.99 4.74 14.46
C GLY A 73 5.73 3.42 14.67
N PHE A 74 5.68 2.53 13.69
CA PHE A 74 6.32 1.20 13.78
C PHE A 74 7.82 1.23 13.51
N ARG A 75 8.36 2.35 13.03
CA ARG A 75 9.79 2.56 12.76
C ARG A 75 10.36 1.57 11.75
N THR A 76 9.60 1.29 10.70
CA THR A 76 10.03 0.42 9.59
C THR A 76 9.81 1.08 8.23
N ASN A 77 10.61 0.66 7.25
CA ASN A 77 10.50 1.07 5.84
C ASN A 77 9.85 0.01 4.95
N THR A 78 9.26 -1.05 5.52
CA THR A 78 8.52 -2.12 4.81
C THR A 78 7.13 -1.66 4.34
N LEU A 79 7.09 -0.52 3.65
CA LEU A 79 5.94 0.07 2.99
C LEU A 79 6.29 0.33 1.53
N ASP A 80 5.60 -0.32 0.61
CA ASP A 80 5.76 -0.10 -0.84
C ASP A 80 4.39 -0.25 -1.54
N PRO A 81 4.07 0.56 -2.57
CA PRO A 81 2.77 0.52 -3.23
C PRO A 81 2.77 -0.34 -4.50
N ASN A 82 1.57 -0.65 -5.02
CA ASN A 82 1.42 -1.21 -6.36
C ASN A 82 2.09 -0.37 -7.47
N ALA A 83 2.24 0.95 -7.28
CA ALA A 83 2.94 1.85 -8.20
C ALA A 83 4.43 1.49 -8.41
N ARG A 84 5.03 0.66 -7.52
CA ARG A 84 6.33 0.04 -7.76
C ARG A 84 6.37 -0.72 -9.08
N HIS A 85 5.28 -1.40 -9.44
CA HIS A 85 5.15 -2.16 -10.69
C HIS A 85 4.82 -1.28 -11.90
N CYS A 86 4.60 0.02 -11.71
CA CYS A 86 4.18 0.95 -12.76
C CYS A 86 5.23 2.02 -12.99
N MET A 87 5.41 2.95 -12.05
CA MET A 87 6.16 4.19 -12.27
C MET A 87 7.61 4.16 -11.78
N ALA A 88 8.05 3.09 -11.10
CA ALA A 88 9.39 3.06 -10.49
C ALA A 88 10.54 3.31 -11.49
N SER A 89 10.45 2.77 -12.72
CA SER A 89 11.44 3.00 -13.76
C SER A 89 11.46 4.47 -14.23
N ALA A 90 10.28 5.09 -14.35
CA ALA A 90 10.16 6.49 -14.73
C ALA A 90 10.74 7.42 -13.64
N VAL A 91 10.35 7.22 -12.38
CA VAL A 91 10.87 7.98 -11.23
C VAL A 91 12.40 7.88 -11.16
N ALA A 92 12.96 6.68 -11.33
CA ALA A 92 14.41 6.51 -11.37
C ALA A 92 15.06 7.28 -12.53
N GLY A 93 14.43 7.32 -13.70
CA GLY A 93 14.86 8.12 -14.84
C GLY A 93 14.86 9.62 -14.56
N PHE A 94 13.79 10.12 -13.95
CA PHE A 94 13.66 11.53 -13.56
C PHE A 94 14.73 11.94 -12.55
N MET A 95 14.87 11.19 -11.45
CA MET A 95 15.87 11.48 -10.41
C MET A 95 17.31 11.48 -10.95
N ARG A 96 17.63 10.59 -11.91
CA ARG A 96 18.96 10.52 -12.52
C ARG A 96 19.25 11.67 -13.48
N THR A 97 18.23 12.15 -14.19
CA THR A 97 18.39 13.12 -15.28
C THR A 97 18.19 14.56 -14.80
N PHE A 98 17.21 14.78 -13.92
CA PHE A 98 16.76 16.10 -13.50
C PHE A 98 16.91 16.36 -12.00
N GLY A 99 17.09 15.32 -11.18
CA GLY A 99 17.19 15.47 -9.71
C GLY A 99 15.87 15.79 -9.00
N ILE A 100 14.77 15.84 -9.74
CA ILE A 100 13.39 16.02 -9.27
C ILE A 100 12.48 15.12 -10.10
N ASP A 101 11.38 14.66 -9.49
CA ASP A 101 10.42 13.74 -10.10
C ASP A 101 9.31 14.47 -10.88
N GLU A 102 8.57 13.70 -11.67
CA GLU A 102 7.43 14.10 -12.52
C GLU A 102 7.76 14.90 -13.80
N PRO A 103 6.86 14.88 -14.81
CA PRO A 103 7.05 15.62 -16.07
C PRO A 103 7.15 17.14 -15.88
N MET A 104 7.91 17.80 -16.75
CA MET A 104 7.99 19.26 -16.82
C MET A 104 6.90 19.91 -17.69
N GLY A 105 6.29 19.13 -18.59
CA GLY A 105 5.19 19.55 -19.46
C GLY A 105 3.82 19.30 -18.83
N CYS A 106 2.76 19.53 -19.59
CA CYS A 106 1.39 19.30 -19.16
C CYS A 106 0.50 18.90 -20.34
N TYR A 107 -0.78 18.65 -20.09
CA TYR A 107 -1.67 18.18 -21.16
C TYR A 107 -1.93 19.21 -22.26
N ASP A 108 -1.75 20.50 -21.98
CA ASP A 108 -1.82 21.58 -22.98
C ASP A 108 -0.82 21.37 -24.15
N ASP A 109 0.25 20.59 -23.95
CA ASP A 109 1.20 20.24 -25.01
C ASP A 109 0.54 19.44 -26.15
N ILE A 110 -0.58 18.75 -25.87
CA ILE A 110 -1.33 17.96 -26.86
C ILE A 110 -1.96 18.87 -27.91
N GLU A 111 -2.47 20.04 -27.50
CA GLU A 111 -3.09 21.01 -28.41
C GLU A 111 -2.08 21.85 -29.20
N ASN A 112 -0.83 21.92 -28.72
CA ASN A 112 0.20 22.78 -29.30
C ASN A 112 1.25 22.02 -30.14
N THR A 113 1.28 20.68 -30.08
CA THR A 113 2.26 19.89 -30.82
C THR A 113 1.79 19.57 -32.25
N ASP A 114 2.72 19.65 -33.20
CA ASP A 114 2.50 19.21 -34.59
C ASP A 114 2.73 17.71 -34.78
N THR A 115 3.37 17.03 -33.81
CA THR A 115 3.80 15.63 -33.95
C THR A 115 3.77 14.89 -32.61
N VAL A 116 3.27 13.66 -32.63
CA VAL A 116 3.23 12.74 -31.48
C VAL A 116 4.03 11.49 -31.80
N VAL A 117 4.94 11.10 -30.89
CA VAL A 117 5.73 9.87 -31.01
C VAL A 117 5.43 8.97 -29.80
N LEU A 118 4.89 7.77 -30.04
CA LEU A 118 4.51 6.82 -29.00
C LEU A 118 5.53 5.69 -28.87
N TRP A 119 6.26 5.64 -27.75
CA TRP A 119 7.27 4.60 -27.47
C TRP A 119 6.64 3.42 -26.71
N GLY A 120 5.70 2.71 -27.35
CA GLY A 120 5.02 1.55 -26.76
C GLY A 120 3.98 1.90 -25.68
N SER A 121 3.50 3.14 -25.68
CA SER A 121 2.38 3.63 -24.86
C SER A 121 1.04 3.07 -25.30
#